data_AF-A0A3B8UEA4-F1
#
_entry.id   AF-A0A3B8UEA4-F1
#
_cell.length_a   1.000
_cell.length_b   1.000
_cell.length_c   1.000
_cell.angle_alpha   90.00
_cell.angle_beta   90.00
_cell.angle_gamma   90.00
#
_symmetry.space_group_name_H-M   'P 1'
#
loop_
_entity.id
_entity.type
_entity.pdbx_description
1 polymer ?
#
loop_
_entity_poly.entity_id
_entity_poly.type
_entity_poly.pdbx_seq_one_letter_code
_entity_poly.pdbx_strand_id
1 'polypeptide(L)'
;AAAVAVGAAAGGAAGGILGALKEAGHDDDEAHVYAEGVRRGGTLVSVRVHENDRMRAQAILDESRGWDAGARGAAYRQGGWSRFDPAGVPYTTDQIAEERARYR
;
A
#
# COMPACT_ATOMS: atom_id res chain seq x y z
N ALA A 1 -15.78 10.79 17.86
CA ALA A 1 -14.50 11.08 17.19
C ALA A 1 -14.05 9.81 16.47
N ALA A 2 -14.06 9.81 15.14
CA ALA A 2 -13.57 8.67 14.35
C ALA A 2 -12.05 8.82 14.22
N ALA A 3 -11.30 8.06 15.01
CA ALA A 3 -9.87 7.93 14.78
C ALA A 3 -9.68 7.03 13.55
N VAL A 4 -9.49 7.65 12.38
CA VAL A 4 -8.85 6.96 11.27
C VAL A 4 -7.40 6.74 11.73
N ALA A 5 -7.10 5.52 12.16
CA ALA A 5 -5.72 5.09 12.34
C ALA A 5 -5.09 5.03 10.94
N VAL A 6 -4.60 6.18 10.46
CA VAL A 6 -3.72 6.22 9.29
C VAL A 6 -2.49 5.42 9.70
N GLY A 7 -2.34 4.24 9.10
CA GLY A 7 -1.47 3.15 9.54
C GLY A 7 -0.11 3.59 10.07
N ALA A 8 0.02 3.56 11.40
CA ALA A 8 1.27 3.51 12.14
C ALA A 8 1.00 2.72 13.43
N ALA A 9 0.65 1.44 13.27
CA ALA A 9 0.59 0.48 14.37
C ALA A 9 1.11 -0.88 13.89
N ALA A 10 2.30 -0.89 13.29
CA ALA A 10 3.16 -2.07 13.34
C ALA A 10 4.18 -1.77 14.43
N GLY A 11 4.10 -2.48 15.56
CA GLY A 11 5.06 -2.30 16.65
C GLY A 11 6.50 -2.48 16.15
N GLY A 12 7.35 -1.48 16.40
CA GLY A 12 8.78 -1.68 16.58
C GLY A 12 9.71 -1.71 15.36
N ALA A 13 9.26 -1.48 14.13
CA ALA A 13 10.21 -1.37 13.02
C ALA A 13 10.84 0.04 13.01
N ALA A 14 12.14 0.14 13.31
CA ALA A 14 12.91 1.38 13.15
C ALA A 14 13.05 1.82 11.68
N GLY A 15 12.57 1.01 10.71
CA GLY A 15 12.45 1.35 9.30
C GLY A 15 11.02 1.75 8.96
N GLY A 16 10.84 2.85 8.21
CA GLY A 16 9.52 3.28 7.73
C GLY A 16 8.82 2.22 6.86
N ILE A 17 7.75 2.60 6.16
CA ILE A 17 6.86 1.67 5.42
C ILE A 17 7.58 0.59 4.59
N LEU A 18 8.69 0.92 3.91
CA LEU A 18 9.48 -0.06 3.13
C LEU A 18 10.12 -1.13 4.03
N GLY A 19 10.65 -0.75 5.19
CA GLY A 19 11.24 -1.69 6.15
C GLY A 19 10.19 -2.65 6.69
N ALA A 20 9.05 -2.11 7.11
CA ALA A 20 7.93 -2.92 7.60
C ALA A 20 7.42 -3.93 6.54
N LEU A 21 7.36 -3.54 5.26
CA LEU A 21 6.91 -4.43 4.19
C LEU A 21 7.92 -5.53 3.89
N LYS A 22 9.21 -5.22 3.91
CA LYS A 22 10.28 -6.24 3.76
C LYS A 22 10.30 -7.22 4.94
N GLU A 23 10.14 -6.71 6.17
CA GLU A 23 9.98 -7.55 7.36
C GLU A 23 8.72 -8.43 7.32
N ALA A 24 7.69 -7.99 6.58
CA ALA A 24 6.50 -8.79 6.32
C ALA A 24 6.68 -9.83 5.20
N GLY A 25 7.85 -9.86 4.54
CA GLY A 25 8.20 -10.86 3.53
C GLY A 25 8.03 -10.40 2.08
N HIS A 26 7.72 -9.13 1.83
CA HIS A 26 7.67 -8.57 0.48
C HIS A 26 9.06 -8.30 -0.08
N ASP A 27 9.21 -8.43 -1.40
CA ASP A 27 10.42 -8.00 -2.09
C ASP A 27 10.50 -6.46 -2.21
N ASP A 28 11.66 -5.96 -2.67
CA ASP A 28 11.93 -4.51 -2.74
C ASP A 28 11.01 -3.80 -3.74
N ASP A 29 10.74 -4.41 -4.89
CA ASP A 29 9.93 -3.84 -5.95
C ASP A 29 8.47 -3.74 -5.52
N GLU A 30 7.94 -4.80 -4.92
CA GLU A 30 6.61 -4.83 -4.31
C GLU A 30 6.47 -3.77 -3.22
N ALA A 31 7.43 -3.71 -2.29
CA ALA A 31 7.40 -2.75 -1.19
C ALA A 31 7.33 -1.31 -1.70
N HIS A 32 8.08 -0.98 -2.76
CA HIS A 32 8.03 0.32 -3.41
C HIS A 32 6.66 0.63 -4.01
N VAL A 33 6.02 -0.34 -4.67
CA VAL A 33 4.68 -0.15 -5.27
C VAL A 33 3.62 0.08 -4.18
N TYR A 34 3.63 -0.71 -3.11
CA TYR A 34 2.69 -0.55 -1.99
C TYR A 34 2.86 0.80 -1.30
N ALA A 35 4.11 1.21 -1.01
CA ALA A 35 4.40 2.49 -0.39
C ALA A 35 3.95 3.68 -1.26
N GLU A 36 4.18 3.61 -2.58
CA GLU A 36 3.69 4.63 -3.51
C GLU A 36 2.15 4.67 -3.56
N GLY A 37 1.49 3.52 -3.50
CA GLY A 37 0.03 3.45 -3.42
C GLY A 37 -0.53 4.20 -2.21
N VAL A 38 0.12 4.06 -1.05
CA VAL A 38 -0.24 4.82 0.16
C VAL A 38 0.03 6.32 -0.03
N ARG A 39 1.19 6.71 -0.58
CA ARG A 39 1.54 8.12 -0.84
C ARG A 39 0.56 8.81 -1.78
N ARG A 40 -0.01 8.06 -2.73
CA ARG A 40 -1.03 8.51 -3.69
C ARG A 40 -2.46 8.51 -3.13
N GLY A 41 -2.61 8.29 -1.81
CA GLY A 41 -3.90 8.35 -1.12
C GLY A 41 -4.70 7.05 -1.13
N GLY A 42 -4.05 5.92 -1.41
CA GLY A 42 -4.58 4.58 -1.19
C GLY A 42 -4.44 4.14 0.27
N THR A 43 -5.10 3.02 0.59
CA THR A 43 -5.01 2.37 1.90
C THR A 43 -4.37 1.00 1.70
N LEU A 44 -3.40 0.65 2.54
CA LEU A 44 -2.82 -0.69 2.57
C LEU A 44 -3.31 -1.43 3.81
N VAL A 45 -3.83 -2.64 3.59
CA VAL A 45 -4.23 -3.55 4.65
C VAL A 45 -3.35 -4.80 4.55
N SER A 46 -2.66 -5.12 5.63
CA SER A 46 -1.86 -6.34 5.76
C SER A 46 -2.23 -7.02 7.08
N VAL A 47 -2.31 -8.34 7.07
CA VAL A 47 -2.67 -9.15 8.23
C VAL A 47 -1.67 -10.29 8.39
N ARG A 48 -1.22 -10.52 9.62
CA ARG A 48 -0.44 -11.69 9.98
C ARG A 48 -1.37 -12.68 10.67
N VAL A 49 -1.51 -13.86 10.09
CA VAL A 49 -2.40 -14.91 10.59
C VAL A 49 -1.63 -16.23 10.73
N HIS A 50 -2.15 -17.15 11.55
CA HIS A 50 -1.64 -18.51 11.56
C HIS A 50 -1.92 -19.20 10.22
N GLU A 51 -1.09 -20.17 9.82
CA GLU A 51 -1.23 -20.86 8.53
C GLU A 51 -2.63 -21.47 8.34
N ASN A 52 -3.21 -22.00 9.42
CA ASN A 52 -4.57 -22.56 9.41
C ASN A 52 -5.66 -21.53 9.03
N ASP A 53 -5.41 -20.25 9.26
CA ASP A 53 -6.33 -19.15 8.96
C ASP A 53 -6.01 -18.47 7.61
N ARG A 54 -4.92 -18.84 6.93
CA ARG A 54 -4.45 -18.18 5.70
C ARG A 54 -5.52 -18.12 4.62
N MET A 55 -6.18 -19.25 4.33
CA MET A 55 -7.23 -19.30 3.30
C MET A 55 -8.44 -18.42 3.66
N ARG A 56 -8.81 -18.38 4.94
CA ARG A 56 -9.92 -17.56 5.41
C ARG A 56 -9.60 -16.07 5.31
N ALA A 57 -8.39 -15.68 5.71
CA ALA A 57 -7.93 -14.30 5.60
C ALA A 57 -7.86 -13.86 4.13
N GLN A 58 -7.33 -14.72 3.26
CA GLN A 58 -7.27 -14.46 1.82
C GLN A 58 -8.67 -14.26 1.22
N ALA A 59 -9.64 -15.14 1.54
CA ALA A 59 -11.00 -14.99 1.06
C ALA A 59 -11.64 -13.66 1.48
N ILE A 60 -11.45 -13.24 2.74
CA ILE A 60 -11.95 -11.93 3.23
C ILE A 60 -11.31 -10.76 2.48
N LEU A 61 -9.99 -10.84 2.21
CA LEU A 61 -9.30 -9.81 1.45
C LEU A 61 -9.73 -9.78 -0.02
N ASP A 62 -9.98 -10.93 -0.63
CA ASP A 62 -10.42 -11.07 -2.03
C ASP A 62 -11.88 -10.63 -2.24
N GLU A 63 -12.74 -10.79 -1.23
CA GLU A 63 -14.10 -10.23 -1.23
C GLU A 63 -14.07 -8.69 -1.26
N SER A 64 -13.00 -8.09 -0.74
CA SER A 64 -12.79 -6.66 -0.83
C SER A 64 -12.25 -6.29 -2.21
N ARG A 65 -12.68 -5.15 -2.78
CA ARG A 65 -12.20 -4.63 -4.08
C ARG A 65 -10.76 -4.09 -3.96
N GLY A 66 -9.83 -4.94 -3.58
CA GLY A 66 -8.40 -4.66 -3.54
C GLY A 66 -7.88 -4.34 -4.95
N TRP A 67 -6.81 -3.57 -5.00
CA TRP A 67 -6.11 -3.27 -6.26
C TRP A 67 -4.98 -4.27 -6.48
N ASP A 68 -4.86 -4.79 -7.71
CA ASP A 68 -3.70 -5.58 -8.11
C ASP A 68 -2.43 -4.70 -8.10
N ALA A 69 -1.44 -5.08 -7.30
CA ALA A 69 -0.22 -4.32 -7.13
C ALA A 69 0.62 -4.27 -8.42
N GLY A 70 0.67 -5.37 -9.18
CA GLY A 70 1.43 -5.43 -10.44
C GLY A 70 0.91 -4.43 -11.47
N ALA A 71 -0.41 -4.39 -11.66
CA ALA A 71 -1.09 -3.45 -12.54
C ALA A 71 -0.91 -2.00 -12.08
N ARG A 72 -1.01 -1.74 -10.77
CA ARG A 72 -0.74 -0.40 -10.19
C ARG A 72 0.70 0.04 -10.46
N GLY A 73 1.67 -0.82 -10.19
CA GLY A 73 3.08 -0.54 -10.44
C GLY A 73 3.39 -0.28 -11.91
N ALA A 74 2.79 -1.04 -12.82
CA ALA A 74 2.89 -0.79 -14.26
C ALA A 74 2.32 0.58 -14.66
N ALA A 75 1.14 0.94 -14.14
CA ALA A 75 0.52 2.23 -14.40
C ALA A 75 1.38 3.41 -13.88
N TYR A 76 1.98 3.28 -12.69
CA TYR A 76 2.90 4.28 -12.17
C TYR A 76 4.12 4.46 -13.09
N ARG A 77 4.73 3.36 -13.53
CA ARG A 77 5.90 3.38 -14.42
C ARG A 77 5.60 4.01 -15.77
N GLN A 78 4.42 3.77 -16.33
CA GLN A 78 3.96 4.47 -17.53
C GLN A 78 3.85 5.99 -17.32
N GLY A 79 3.53 6.43 -16.10
CA GLY A 79 3.50 7.83 -15.69
C GLY A 79 4.86 8.41 -15.26
N GLY A 80 5.98 7.71 -15.51
CA GLY A 80 7.33 8.18 -15.21
C GLY A 80 7.80 7.95 -13.77
N TRP A 81 7.03 7.22 -12.96
CA TRP A 81 7.49 6.80 -11.63
C TRP A 81 8.49 5.65 -11.74
N SER A 82 9.55 5.66 -10.92
CA SER A 82 10.55 4.59 -10.87
C SER A 82 10.50 3.80 -9.56
N ARG A 83 10.47 4.50 -8.43
CA ARG A 83 10.41 3.93 -7.08
C ARG A 83 9.77 4.90 -6.10
N PHE A 84 9.30 4.38 -4.97
CA PHE A 84 8.79 5.22 -3.88
C PHE A 84 9.93 6.07 -3.28
N ASP A 85 9.67 7.38 -3.18
CA ASP A 85 10.53 8.36 -2.53
C ASP A 85 9.88 8.81 -1.20
N PRO A 86 10.45 8.43 -0.05
CA PRO A 86 9.92 8.83 1.25
C PRO A 86 10.05 10.34 1.53
N ALA A 87 10.92 11.05 0.81
CA ALA A 87 11.08 12.51 0.92
C ALA A 87 10.26 13.27 -0.14
N GLY A 88 9.54 12.54 -1.02
CA GLY A 88 8.72 13.13 -2.07
C GLY A 88 7.56 13.94 -1.50
N VAL A 89 7.23 15.05 -2.16
CA VAL A 89 6.11 15.92 -1.75
C VAL A 89 4.83 15.10 -1.62
N PRO A 90 4.10 15.18 -0.50
CA PRO A 90 2.82 14.49 -0.34
C PRO A 90 1.82 14.91 -1.43
N TYR A 91 1.01 13.97 -1.91
CA TYR A 91 -0.06 14.28 -2.84
C TYR A 91 -1.07 15.21 -2.17
N THR A 92 -1.49 16.26 -2.87
CA THR A 92 -2.58 17.13 -2.41
C THR A 92 -3.91 16.38 -2.50
N THR A 93 -4.94 16.89 -1.80
CA THR A 93 -6.29 16.32 -1.86
C THR A 93 -6.83 16.23 -3.28
N ASP A 94 -6.59 17.26 -4.10
CA ASP A 94 -7.03 17.30 -5.51
C ASP A 94 -6.30 16.24 -6.33
N GLN A 95 -4.98 16.10 -6.16
CA GLN A 95 -4.19 15.07 -6.85
C GLN A 95 -4.63 13.65 -6.45
N ILE A 96 -4.98 13.42 -5.17
CA ILE A 96 -5.55 12.13 -4.71
C ILE A 96 -6.92 11.89 -5.36
N ALA A 97 -7.76 12.91 -5.47
CA ALA A 97 -9.08 12.79 -6.09
C ALA A 97 -8.98 12.45 -7.59
N GLU A 98 -8.07 13.12 -8.31
CA GLU A 98 -7.75 12.83 -9.71
C GLU A 98 -7.20 11.41 -9.88
N GLU A 99 -6.25 10.99 -9.03
CA GLU A 99 -5.71 9.63 -9.04
C GLU A 99 -6.84 8.61 -8.84
N ARG A 100 -7.74 8.79 -7.88
CA ARG A 100 -8.88 7.88 -7.65
C ARG A 100 -9.87 7.86 -8.82
N ALA A 101 -10.02 8.98 -9.54
CA ALA A 101 -10.90 9.03 -10.71
C ALA A 101 -10.35 8.22 -11.89
N ARG A 102 -9.02 8.05 -11.99
CA ARG A 102 -8.38 7.27 -13.06
C ARG A 102 -8.70 5.76 -13.03
N TYR A 103 -9.10 5.24 -11.87
CA TYR A 103 -9.31 3.79 -11.67
C TYR A 103 -10.75 3.43 -11.29
N ARG A 104 -11.69 4.39 -11.28
CA ARG A 104 -13.13 4.11 -11.16
C ARG A 104 -13.73 3.69 -12.49
#